data_AF-A0A9E4ZLM4-F1
#
_entry.id   AF-A0A9E4ZLM4-F1
#
_cell.length_a   1.000
_cell.length_b   1.000
_cell.length_c   1.000
_cell.angle_alpha   90.00
_cell.angle_beta   90.00
_cell.angle_gamma   90.00
#
_symmetry.space_group_name_H-M   'P 1'
#
loop_
_entity.id
_entity.type
_entity.pdbx_description
1 polymer ?
#
loop_
_entity_poly.entity_id
_entity_poly.type
_entity_poly.pdbx_seq_one_letter_code
_entity_poly.pdbx_strand_id
1 'polypeptide(L)' 'MEGKIERIPIDQSTVREAIDIAERDLHAAEMNLEISNEWAYNISYNAALSVGRALIFSRGYRPKGTFQ' A
#
# COMPACT_ATOMS: atom_id res chain seq x y z
N MET A 1 -16.95 -6.73 -18.92
CA MET A 1 -16.51 -6.42 -17.55
C MET A 1 -15.17 -7.11 -17.34
N GLU A 2 -14.06 -6.42 -17.62
CA GLU A 2 -12.72 -7.00 -17.44
C GLU A 2 -12.39 -7.07 -15.95
N GLY A 3 -12.03 -8.25 -15.47
CA GLY A 3 -11.63 -8.47 -14.08
C GLY A 3 -10.37 -7.68 -13.76
N LYS A 4 -10.50 -6.66 -12.90
CA LYS A 4 -9.40 -5.78 -12.44
C LYS A 4 -8.47 -6.45 -11.41
N ILE A 5 -8.60 -7.75 -11.20
CA ILE A 5 -7.86 -8.52 -10.21
C ILE A 5 -7.51 -9.88 -10.82
N GLU A 6 -6.26 -10.29 -10.72
CA GLU A 6 -5.76 -11.60 -11.16
C GLU A 6 -5.32 -12.47 -9.98
N ARG A 7 -5.41 -13.79 -10.12
CA ARG A 7 -4.86 -14.72 -9.13
C ARG A 7 -3.36 -14.86 -9.32
N ILE A 8 -2.63 -14.82 -8.21
CA ILE A 8 -1.19 -15.04 -8.16
C ILE A 8 -0.86 -16.06 -7.06
N PRO A 9 0.25 -16.81 -7.18
CA PRO A 9 0.81 -17.50 -6.03
C PRO A 9 1.06 -16.50 -4.91
N ILE A 10 0.74 -16.90 -3.67
CA ILE A 10 1.00 -16.04 -2.51
C ILE A 10 2.51 -15.99 -2.31
N ASP A 11 3.08 -14.80 -2.44
CA ASP A 11 4.45 -14.52 -2.05
C ASP A 11 4.47 -13.69 -0.76
N GLN A 12 4.89 -14.35 0.32
CA GLN A 12 4.97 -13.73 1.64
C GLN A 12 6.00 -12.59 1.70
N SER A 13 6.98 -12.55 0.79
CA SER A 13 7.94 -11.45 0.75
C SER A 13 7.31 -10.16 0.22
N THR A 14 6.54 -10.24 -0.88
CA THR A 14 5.74 -9.11 -1.38
C THR A 14 4.71 -8.60 -0.36
N VAL A 15 4.09 -9.50 0.43
CA VAL A 15 3.18 -9.09 1.52
C VAL A 15 3.91 -8.29 2.59
N ARG A 16 5.08 -8.77 3.04
CA ARG A 16 5.89 -8.08 4.04
C ARG A 16 6.41 -6.73 3.55
N GLU A 17 6.93 -6.68 2.33
CA GLU A 17 7.41 -5.43 1.73
C GLU A 17 6.31 -4.35 1.71
N ALA A 18 5.08 -4.73 1.36
CA ALA A 18 3.96 -3.79 1.37
C ALA A 18 3.58 -3.29 2.78
N ILE A 19 3.77 -4.13 3.81
CA ILE A 19 3.59 -3.75 5.22
C ILE A 19 4.73 -2.82 5.66
N ASP A 20 5.99 -3.16 5.37
CA ASP A 20 7.16 -2.37 5.75
C ASP A 20 7.10 -0.95 5.14
N ILE A 21 6.64 -0.84 3.89
CA ILE A 21 6.40 0.46 3.24
C ILE A 21 5.33 1.26 3.99
N ALA A 22 4.23 0.62 4.37
CA ALA A 22 3.15 1.28 5.09
C ALA A 22 3.58 1.79 6.47
N GLU A 23 4.34 0.99 7.22
CA GLU A 23 4.86 1.39 8.53
C GLU A 23 5.81 2.57 8.43
N ARG A 24 6.73 2.55 7.46
CA ARG A 24 7.63 3.67 7.19
C ARG A 24 6.87 4.94 6.83
N ASP A 25 5.88 4.82 5.95
CA ASP A 25 5.10 5.96 5.49
C ASP A 25 4.25 6.53 6.64
N LEU A 26 3.66 5.70 7.51
CA LEU A 26 2.97 6.19 8.71
C LEU A 26 3.90 6.98 9.62
N HIS A 27 5.09 6.46 9.89
CA HIS A 27 6.08 7.18 10.71
C HIS A 27 6.46 8.52 10.05
N ALA A 28 6.65 8.56 8.73
CA ALA A 28 6.93 9.80 8.01
C ALA A 28 5.74 10.78 8.05
N ALA A 29 4.50 10.29 7.98
CA ALA A 29 3.30 11.11 8.07
C ALA A 29 3.18 11.78 9.44
N GLU A 30 3.44 11.04 10.53
CA GLU A 30 3.44 11.56 11.90
C GLU A 30 4.45 12.70 12.06
N MET A 31 5.69 12.50 11.57
CA MET A 31 6.73 13.53 11.59
C MET A 31 6.38 14.77 10.75
N ASN A 32 5.51 14.62 9.74
CA ASN A 32 5.09 15.72 8.87
C ASN A 32 3.89 16.51 9.41
N LEU A 33 3.19 16.04 10.45
CA LEU A 33 2.05 16.76 11.03
C LEU A 33 2.45 18.16 11.54
N GLU A 34 3.69 18.31 12.02
CA GLU A 34 4.22 19.59 12.49
C GLU A 34 4.70 20.52 11.36
N ILE A 35 4.86 20.00 10.15
CA ILE A 35 5.41 20.72 8.99
C ILE A 35 4.29 21.10 8.01
N SER A 36 3.47 20.13 7.62
CA SER A 36 2.35 20.32 6.71
C SER A 36 1.35 19.17 6.79
N ASN A 37 0.12 19.51 7.19
CA ASN A 37 -0.99 18.57 7.22
C ASN A 37 -1.30 17.95 5.85
N GLU A 38 -1.17 18.72 4.75
CA GLU A 38 -1.41 18.21 3.40
C GLU A 38 -0.43 17.08 3.04
N TRP A 39 0.86 17.27 3.34
CA TRP A 39 1.86 16.24 3.14
C TRP A 39 1.64 15.04 4.05
N ALA A 40 1.32 15.27 5.33
CA ALA A 40 0.98 14.20 6.26
C ALA A 40 -0.22 13.36 5.76
N TYR A 41 -1.27 13.99 5.23
CA TYR A 41 -2.43 13.30 4.66
C TYR A 41 -2.09 12.50 3.39
N ASN A 42 -1.29 13.06 2.49
CA ASN A 42 -0.86 12.35 1.28
C ASN A 42 0.00 11.12 1.63
N ILE A 43 0.91 11.24 2.59
CA ILE A 43 1.76 10.12 3.03
C ILE A 43 0.90 9.04 3.71
N SER A 44 0.00 9.42 4.61
CA SER A 44 -0.88 8.46 5.29
C SER A 44 -1.87 7.76 4.34
N TYR A 45 -2.31 8.44 3.26
CA TYR A 45 -3.04 7.80 2.18
C TYR A 45 -2.22 6.70 1.48
N ASN A 46 -0.96 6.98 1.16
CA ASN A 46 -0.07 5.99 0.54
C ASN A 46 0.20 4.80 1.45
N ALA A 47 0.31 5.02 2.77
CA ALA A 47 0.41 3.95 3.75
C ALA A 47 -0.84 3.05 3.72
N ALA A 48 -2.04 3.65 3.75
CA ALA A 48 -3.30 2.89 3.67
C ALA A 48 -3.40 2.09 2.37
N LEU A 49 -2.98 2.66 1.24
CA LEU A 49 -2.95 1.96 -0.04
C LEU A 49 -1.98 0.77 -0.02
N SER A 50 -0.82 0.92 0.62
CA SER A 50 0.19 -0.14 0.75
C SER A 50 -0.31 -1.32 1.59
N VAL A 51 -0.97 -1.06 2.73
CA VAL A 51 -1.65 -2.11 3.52
C VAL A 51 -2.77 -2.78 2.72
N GLY A 52 -3.54 -1.99 1.95
CA GLY A 52 -4.55 -2.52 1.05
C GLY A 52 -3.96 -3.51 0.03
N ARG A 53 -2.80 -3.21 -0.54
CA ARG A 53 -2.06 -4.14 -1.41
C ARG A 53 -1.59 -5.39 -0.66
N ALA A 54 -1.05 -5.25 0.54
CA ALA A 54 -0.64 -6.38 1.38
C ALA A 54 -1.80 -7.37 1.64
N LEU A 55 -3.01 -6.85 1.90
CA LEU A 55 -4.22 -7.65 2.08
C LEU A 55 -4.64 -8.37 0.79
N ILE A 56 -4.50 -7.72 -0.36
CA ILE A 56 -4.84 -8.32 -1.65
C ILE A 56 -3.84 -9.44 -1.98
N PHE A 57 -2.53 -9.20 -1.77
CA PHE A 57 -1.48 -10.19 -1.98
C PHE A 57 -1.58 -11.38 -1.03
N SER A 58 -1.91 -11.16 0.24
CA SER A 58 -2.05 -12.25 1.23
C SER A 58 -3.20 -13.20 0.91
N ARG A 59 -4.15 -12.76 0.08
CA ARG A 59 -5.25 -13.57 -0.45
C ARG A 59 -4.95 -14.21 -1.81
N GLY A 60 -3.75 -14.05 -2.34
CA GLY A 60 -3.35 -14.61 -3.63
C GLY A 60 -3.92 -13.86 -4.83
N TYR A 61 -4.10 -12.55 -4.68
CA TYR A 61 -4.60 -11.67 -5.73
C TYR A 61 -3.63 -10.55 -6.03
N ARG A 62 -3.66 -10.00 -7.24
CA ARG A 62 -2.95 -8.78 -7.63
C ARG A 62 -3.90 -7.84 -8.37
N PRO A 63 -3.87 -6.52 -8.10
CA PRO A 63 -4.60 -5.56 -8.91
C PRO A 63 -4.04 -5.54 -10.33
N LYS A 64 -4.89 -5.73 -11.34
CA LYS A 64 -4.57 -5.43 -12.73
C LYS A 64 -4.76 -3.92 -12.93
N GLY A 65 -3.67 -3.18 -12.82
CA GLY A 65 -3.62 -1.76 -13.13
C GLY A 65 -2.19 -1.33 -13.41
N THR A 66 -1.93 -0.90 -14.64
CA THR A 66 -0.83 0.01 -14.94
C THR A 66 -1.11 1.30 -14.19
N PHE A 67 -0.32 1.61 -13.16
CA PHE A 67 -0.15 3.01 -12.79
C PHE A 67 0.54 3.65 -14.00
N GLN A 68 -0.23 4.41 -14.77
CA GLN A 68 0.26 5.21 -15.90
C GLN A 68 0.14 6.68 -15.52
#